data_AF-A0A495KQI9-F1
#
_entry.id   AF-A0A495KQI9-F1
#
_cell.length_a   1.000
_cell.length_b   1.000
_cell.length_c   1.000
_cell.angle_alpha   90.00
_cell.angle_beta   90.00
_cell.angle_gamma   90.00
#
_symmetry.space_group_name_H-M   'P 1'
#
loop_
_entity.id
_entity.type
_entity.pdbx_description
1 polymer ?
#
loop_
_entity_poly.entity_id
_entity_poly.type
_entity_poly.pdbx_seq_one_letter_code
_entity_poly.pdbx_strand_id
1 'polypeptide(L)'
;MKPFKLDNEPKITSGFTTPEGYFDSFNAKILRQLPSEKPKVISIFSRKKTWYYAAAAVVVMMLSIPVFNTFKTSPEEIDAIALEDYLNNHTTISNDEIANFLDKEDLDKMKLELNLQDEAMEEILLNNADLEQYLID
;
A
#
# COMPACT_ATOMS: atom_id res chain seq x y z
N MET A 1 -7.91 -92.43 54.04
CA MET A 1 -6.96 -91.29 54.18
C MET A 1 -7.49 -90.39 55.30
N LYS A 2 -6.61 -89.85 56.16
CA LYS A 2 -7.00 -88.96 57.27
C LYS A 2 -7.36 -87.56 56.72
N PRO A 3 -8.36 -86.85 57.28
CA PRO A 3 -8.71 -85.50 56.83
C PRO A 3 -7.60 -84.51 57.21
N PHE A 4 -7.11 -83.76 56.22
CA PHE A 4 -6.15 -82.67 56.41
C PHE A 4 -6.88 -81.49 57.08
N LYS A 5 -6.51 -81.17 58.33
CA LYS A 5 -7.11 -80.06 59.09
C LYS A 5 -6.13 -78.90 59.11
N LEU A 6 -6.45 -77.83 58.38
CA LEU A 6 -5.60 -76.66 58.16
C LEU A 6 -5.46 -75.75 59.39
N ASP A 7 -6.29 -75.97 60.41
CA ASP A 7 -6.49 -75.03 61.52
C ASP A 7 -5.48 -75.21 62.66
N ASN A 8 -4.72 -76.30 62.66
CA ASN A 8 -3.85 -76.71 63.78
C ASN A 8 -2.36 -76.79 63.42
N GLU A 9 -1.95 -76.32 62.24
CA GLU A 9 -0.53 -76.28 61.85
C GLU A 9 0.03 -74.86 62.00
N PRO A 10 1.29 -74.69 62.44
CA PRO A 10 1.91 -73.38 62.55
C PRO A 10 1.98 -72.74 61.17
N LYS A 11 1.36 -71.56 61.04
CA LYS A 11 1.34 -70.77 59.79
C LYS A 11 2.79 -70.55 59.33
N ILE A 12 3.16 -71.09 58.17
CA ILE A 12 4.50 -70.90 57.62
C ILE A 12 4.71 -69.40 57.37
N THR A 13 5.70 -68.81 58.03
CA THR A 13 6.06 -67.41 57.83
C THR A 13 6.61 -67.24 56.43
N SER A 14 6.01 -66.36 55.63
CA SER A 14 6.52 -65.99 54.30
C SER A 14 7.98 -65.54 54.45
N GLY A 15 8.90 -66.18 53.72
CA GLY A 15 10.32 -65.79 53.68
C GLY A 15 10.55 -64.43 52.98
N PHE A 16 9.52 -63.90 52.32
CA PHE A 16 9.52 -62.57 51.75
C PHE A 16 8.66 -61.66 52.62
N THR A 17 9.33 -60.95 53.52
CA THR A 17 8.73 -59.83 54.27
C THR A 17 9.32 -58.53 53.75
N THR A 18 8.51 -57.47 53.70
CA THR A 18 9.01 -56.15 53.30
C THR A 18 9.69 -55.49 54.49
N PRO A 19 10.74 -54.69 54.27
CA PRO A 19 11.35 -53.89 55.33
C PRO A 19 10.32 -52.95 55.97
N GLU A 20 10.50 -52.68 57.26
CA GLU A 20 9.70 -51.69 57.98
C GLU A 20 9.77 -50.33 57.27
N GLY A 21 8.62 -49.72 57.00
CA GLY A 21 8.52 -48.42 56.32
C GLY A 21 8.79 -48.44 54.80
N TYR A 22 8.87 -49.61 54.16
CA TYR A 22 9.07 -49.71 52.70
C TYR A 22 7.99 -48.94 51.93
N PHE A 23 6.71 -49.16 52.25
CA PHE A 23 5.58 -48.54 51.56
C PHE A 23 5.43 -47.05 51.91
N ASP A 24 5.89 -46.62 53.08
CA ASP A 24 5.86 -45.21 53.51
C ASP A 24 6.80 -44.35 52.65
N SER A 25 7.99 -44.89 52.31
CA SER A 25 9.01 -44.18 51.53
C SER A 25 8.93 -44.42 50.01
N PHE A 26 8.22 -45.46 49.57
CA PHE A 26 8.10 -45.86 48.16
C PHE A 26 7.52 -44.76 47.27
N ASN A 27 6.43 -44.12 47.71
CA ASN A 27 5.77 -43.06 46.95
C ASN A 27 6.70 -41.86 46.72
N ALA A 28 7.43 -41.43 47.75
CA ALA A 28 8.38 -40.33 47.66
C ALA A 28 9.57 -40.67 46.74
N LYS A 29 10.00 -41.93 46.71
CA LYS A 29 11.08 -42.40 45.85
C LYS A 29 10.67 -42.39 44.37
N ILE A 30 9.45 -42.83 44.07
CA ILE A 30 8.90 -42.78 42.71
C ILE A 30 8.76 -41.35 42.22
N LEU A 31 8.14 -40.47 43.01
CA LEU A 31 7.93 -39.07 42.63
C LEU A 31 9.24 -38.31 42.36
N ARG A 32 10.33 -38.68 43.04
CA ARG A 32 11.67 -38.12 42.80
C ARG A 32 12.36 -38.67 41.55
N GLN A 33 12.02 -39.87 41.13
CA GLN A 33 12.57 -40.51 39.92
C GLN A 33 11.81 -40.14 38.66
N LEU A 34 10.59 -39.60 38.78
CA LEU A 34 9.87 -39.03 37.66
C LEU A 34 10.58 -37.76 37.16
N PRO A 35 10.84 -37.64 35.85
CA PRO A 35 11.37 -36.42 35.28
C PRO A 35 10.37 -35.28 35.55
N SER A 36 10.82 -34.24 36.26
CA SER A 36 10.06 -33.00 36.41
C SER A 36 10.05 -32.26 35.07
N GLU A 37 9.20 -32.70 34.15
CA GLU A 37 8.94 -31.98 32.90
C GLU A 37 8.18 -30.69 33.23
N LYS A 38 8.93 -29.62 33.50
CA LYS A 38 8.37 -28.27 33.50
C LYS A 38 7.93 -27.98 32.06
N PRO A 39 6.65 -27.65 31.81
CA PRO A 39 6.21 -27.32 30.47
C PRO A 39 7.06 -26.15 29.95
N LYS A 40 7.65 -26.31 28.77
CA LYS A 40 8.47 -25.29 28.12
C LYS A 40 7.56 -24.14 27.67
N VAL A 41 7.28 -23.22 28.58
CA VAL A 41 6.56 -21.98 28.29
C VAL A 41 7.47 -21.05 27.48
N ILE A 42 7.21 -20.98 26.17
CA ILE A 42 7.81 -19.98 25.30
C ILE A 42 6.86 -18.77 25.20
N SER A 43 7.37 -17.56 25.40
CA SER A 43 6.56 -16.36 25.24
C SER A 43 6.18 -16.16 23.76
N ILE A 44 4.87 -16.19 23.45
CA ILE A 44 4.35 -16.02 22.07
C ILE A 44 4.74 -14.64 21.50
N PHE A 45 4.84 -13.63 22.36
CA PHE A 45 5.09 -12.24 21.96
C PHE A 45 6.53 -12.00 21.45
N SER A 46 7.53 -12.75 21.95
CA SER A 46 8.92 -12.56 21.51
C SER A 46 9.20 -13.10 20.11
N ARG A 47 8.44 -14.10 19.65
CA ARG A 47 8.59 -14.71 18.32
C ARG A 47 7.85 -13.97 17.21
N LYS A 48 6.85 -13.15 17.55
CA LYS A 48 6.04 -12.41 16.57
C LYS A 48 6.55 -11.00 16.28
N LYS A 49 7.59 -10.52 16.97
CA LYS A 49 8.16 -9.17 16.75
C LYS A 49 8.55 -8.94 15.28
N THR A 50 9.24 -9.90 14.67
CA THR A 50 9.62 -9.83 13.25
C THR A 50 8.41 -9.79 12.33
N TRP A 51 7.33 -10.49 12.69
CA TRP A 51 6.08 -10.49 11.95
C TRP A 51 5.33 -9.16 12.07
N TYR A 52 5.38 -8.51 13.24
CA TYR A 52 4.86 -7.14 13.42
C TYR A 52 5.65 -6.11 12.61
N TYR A 53 6.98 -6.23 12.56
CA TYR A 53 7.80 -5.37 11.70
C TYR A 53 7.53 -5.61 10.21
N ALA A 54 7.34 -6.86 9.80
CA ALA A 54 6.96 -7.20 8.42
C ALA A 54 5.60 -6.60 8.05
N ALA A 55 4.59 -6.74 8.92
CA ALA A 55 3.28 -6.13 8.71
C ALA A 55 3.36 -4.59 8.62
N ALA A 56 4.13 -3.95 9.50
CA ALA A 56 4.35 -2.51 9.47
C ALA A 56 5.02 -2.05 8.17
N ALA A 57 6.06 -2.76 7.71
CA ALA A 57 6.75 -2.44 6.45
C ALA A 57 5.82 -2.51 5.23
N VAL A 58 4.91 -3.50 5.18
CA VAL A 58 3.91 -3.62 4.11
C VAL A 58 2.95 -2.44 4.12
N VAL A 59 2.46 -2.01 5.30
CA VAL A 59 1.59 -0.84 5.42
C VAL A 59 2.31 0.44 4.96
N VAL A 60 3.56 0.63 5.37
CA VAL A 60 4.37 1.79 4.92
C VAL A 60 4.55 1.77 3.41
N MET A 61 4.86 0.62 2.81
CA MET A 61 4.95 0.49 1.35
C MET A 61 3.64 0.82 0.67
N MET A 62 2.52 0.31 1.17
CA MET A 62 1.19 0.51 0.60
C MET A 62 0.77 1.98 0.62
N LEU A 63 1.07 2.70 1.70
CA LEU A 63 0.81 4.14 1.81
C LEU A 63 1.79 4.98 0.98
N SER A 64 3.00 4.48 0.71
CA SER A 64 4.01 5.20 -0.07
C SER A 64 3.68 5.23 -1.58
N ILE A 65 2.98 4.22 -2.11
CA ILE A 65 2.60 4.13 -3.53
C ILE A 65 1.81 5.36 -4.03
N PRO A 66 0.67 5.76 -3.42
CA PRO A 66 -0.07 6.94 -3.88
C PRO A 66 0.73 8.23 -3.73
N VAL A 67 1.54 8.35 -2.67
CA VAL A 67 2.40 9.52 -2.42
C VAL A 67 3.44 9.68 -3.53
N PHE A 68 4.08 8.59 -3.97
CA PHE A 68 5.00 8.62 -5.11
C PHE A 68 4.31 8.96 -6.43
N ASN A 69 3.04 8.57 -6.62
CA ASN A 69 2.29 8.90 -7.82
C ASN A 69 1.92 10.39 -7.87
N THR A 70 1.56 11.02 -6.75
CA THR A 70 1.27 12.46 -6.70
C THR A 70 2.49 13.35 -6.95
N PHE A 71 3.69 12.89 -6.62
CA PHE A 71 4.93 13.61 -6.94
C PHE A 71 5.40 13.40 -8.39
N LYS A 72 4.86 12.40 -9.09
CA LYS A 72 5.23 12.05 -10.48
C LYS A 72 4.18 12.47 -11.51
N THR A 73 3.00 12.91 -11.09
CA THR A 73 2.06 13.57 -11.98
C THR A 73 2.73 14.81 -12.57
N SER A 74 2.83 14.78 -13.91
CA SER A 74 3.39 15.80 -14.82
C SER A 74 2.88 17.21 -14.50
N PRO A 75 3.52 18.27 -15.04
CA PRO A 75 3.01 19.63 -14.94
C PRO A 75 1.54 19.61 -15.35
N GLU A 76 0.72 20.32 -14.58
CA GLU A 76 -0.68 20.60 -14.87
C GLU A 76 -0.80 20.98 -16.36
N GLU A 77 -1.28 20.03 -17.17
CA GLU A 77 -1.52 20.26 -18.59
C GLU A 77 -2.72 21.20 -18.61
N ILE A 78 -2.44 22.47 -18.89
CA ILE A 78 -3.44 23.52 -18.78
C ILE A 78 -4.57 23.16 -19.75
N ASP A 79 -5.78 23.02 -19.22
CA ASP A 79 -6.96 22.68 -20.00
C ASP A 79 -7.17 23.75 -21.09
N ALA A 80 -7.40 23.31 -22.34
CA ALA A 80 -7.55 24.21 -23.48
C ALA A 80 -8.72 25.19 -23.27
N ILE A 81 -9.78 24.74 -22.59
CA ILE A 81 -10.95 25.56 -22.24
C ILE A 81 -10.56 26.65 -21.22
N ALA A 82 -9.70 26.33 -20.26
CA ALA A 82 -9.22 27.29 -19.28
C ALA A 82 -8.26 28.32 -19.92
N LEU A 83 -7.44 27.89 -20.89
CA LEU A 83 -6.60 28.80 -21.67
C LEU A 83 -7.43 29.74 -22.55
N GLU A 84 -8.44 29.22 -23.24
CA GLU A 84 -9.35 30.01 -24.06
C GLU A 84 -10.08 31.06 -23.21
N ASP A 85 -10.62 30.66 -22.06
CA ASP A 85 -11.26 31.57 -21.12
C ASP A 85 -10.29 32.64 -20.59
N TYR A 86 -9.05 32.26 -20.27
CA TYR A 86 -8.02 33.21 -19.86
C TYR A 86 -7.66 34.21 -20.96
N LEU A 87 -7.45 33.75 -22.19
CA LEU A 87 -7.12 34.62 -23.32
C LEU A 87 -8.27 35.59 -23.65
N ASN A 88 -9.52 35.14 -23.54
CA ASN A 88 -10.70 35.97 -23.81
C ASN A 88 -11.00 36.98 -22.68
N ASN A 89 -10.78 36.61 -21.41
CA ASN A 89 -11.19 37.42 -20.26
C ASN A 89 -10.04 38.22 -19.60
N HIS A 90 -8.78 37.79 -19.73
CA HIS A 90 -7.62 38.43 -19.10
C HIS A 90 -6.69 39.06 -20.14
N THR A 91 -6.86 40.37 -20.35
CA THR A 91 -6.24 41.17 -21.42
C THR A 91 -4.79 41.61 -21.14
N THR A 92 -3.94 40.72 -20.61
CA THR A 92 -2.51 41.07 -20.43
C THR A 92 -1.73 40.98 -21.74
N ILE A 93 -2.22 40.21 -22.71
CA ILE A 93 -1.62 40.04 -24.04
C ILE A 93 -2.46 40.82 -25.05
N SER A 94 -1.81 41.60 -25.93
CA SER A 94 -2.50 42.31 -27.01
C SER A 94 -2.71 41.41 -28.23
N ASN A 95 -3.68 41.77 -29.09
CA ASN A 95 -3.92 41.05 -30.33
C ASN A 95 -2.68 41.06 -31.25
N ASP A 96 -1.89 42.12 -31.23
CA ASP A 96 -0.65 42.25 -32.02
C ASP A 96 0.43 41.29 -31.50
N GLU A 97 0.52 41.13 -30.18
CA GLU A 97 1.40 40.14 -29.56
C GLU A 97 0.98 38.71 -29.94
N ILE A 98 -0.32 38.40 -29.89
CA ILE A 98 -0.85 37.11 -30.32
C ILE A 98 -0.51 36.86 -31.81
N ALA A 99 -0.71 37.86 -32.67
CA ALA A 99 -0.41 37.76 -34.11
C ALA A 99 1.07 37.44 -34.38
N ASN A 100 2.00 37.93 -33.56
CA ASN A 100 3.43 37.61 -33.68
C ASN A 100 3.76 36.13 -33.37
N PHE A 101 2.89 35.43 -32.65
CA PHE A 101 3.05 34.00 -32.35
C PHE A 101 2.39 33.09 -33.39
N LEU A 102 1.55 33.63 -34.30
CA LEU A 102 0.96 32.85 -35.39
C LEU A 102 1.96 32.73 -36.54
N ASP A 103 2.19 31.50 -37.00
CA ASP A 103 2.99 31.25 -38.19
C ASP A 103 2.14 31.13 -39.47
N LYS A 104 2.79 30.97 -40.61
CA LYS A 104 2.09 30.86 -41.90
C LYS A 104 1.21 29.61 -41.99
N GLU A 105 1.62 28.52 -41.35
CA GLU A 105 0.86 27.26 -41.39
C GLU A 105 -0.44 27.39 -40.60
N ASP A 106 -0.39 28.08 -39.46
CA ASP A 106 -1.56 28.37 -38.64
C ASP A 106 -2.57 29.28 -39.37
N LEU A 107 -2.07 30.31 -40.07
CA LEU A 107 -2.90 31.20 -40.89
C LEU A 107 -3.57 30.48 -42.07
N ASP A 108 -2.85 29.57 -42.73
CA ASP A 108 -3.41 28.75 -43.83
C ASP A 108 -4.52 27.81 -43.34
N LYS A 109 -4.36 27.23 -42.14
CA LYS A 109 -5.42 26.42 -41.49
C LYS A 109 -6.66 27.26 -41.17
N MET A 110 -6.48 28.44 -40.57
CA MET A 110 -7.58 29.35 -40.28
C MET A 110 -8.33 29.78 -41.55
N LYS A 111 -7.60 30.07 -42.64
CA LYS A 111 -8.19 30.42 -43.94
C LYS A 111 -9.08 29.30 -44.48
N LEU A 112 -8.65 28.05 -44.32
CA LEU A 112 -9.42 26.87 -44.71
C LEU A 112 -10.66 26.67 -43.84
N GLU A 113 -10.54 26.82 -42.51
CA GLU A 113 -11.65 26.66 -41.56
C GLU A 113 -12.73 27.74 -41.74
N LEU A 114 -12.31 28.99 -41.97
CA LEU A 114 -13.20 30.12 -42.17
C LEU A 114 -13.71 30.25 -43.62
N ASN A 115 -13.27 29.35 -44.51
CA ASN A 115 -13.62 29.35 -45.94
C ASN A 115 -13.40 30.73 -46.59
N LEU A 116 -12.29 31.38 -46.25
CA LEU A 116 -11.95 32.72 -46.74
C LEU A 116 -11.32 32.60 -48.13
N GLN A 117 -12.04 33.11 -49.13
CA GLN A 117 -11.53 33.25 -50.49
C GLN A 117 -10.73 34.56 -50.63
N ASP A 118 -9.70 34.55 -51.49
CA ASP A 118 -8.82 35.70 -51.70
C ASP A 118 -9.60 36.97 -52.11
N GLU A 119 -10.60 36.81 -52.96
CA GLU A 119 -11.47 37.91 -53.42
C GLU A 119 -12.26 38.56 -52.28
N ALA A 120 -12.79 37.74 -51.36
CA ALA A 120 -13.54 38.22 -50.21
C ALA A 120 -12.62 38.92 -49.20
N MET A 121 -11.37 38.45 -49.07
CA MET A 121 -10.37 39.10 -48.23
C MET A 121 -9.93 40.43 -48.80
N GLU A 122 -9.68 40.51 -50.11
CA GLU A 122 -9.34 41.76 -50.78
C GLU A 122 -10.45 42.82 -50.60
N GLU A 123 -11.73 42.43 -50.75
CA GLU A 123 -12.86 43.33 -50.53
C GLU A 123 -12.95 43.83 -49.07
N ILE A 124 -12.76 42.93 -48.09
CA ILE A 124 -12.81 43.30 -46.66
C ILE A 124 -11.65 44.23 -46.29
N LEU A 125 -10.46 43.99 -46.84
CA LEU A 125 -9.27 44.79 -46.59
C LEU A 125 -9.38 46.18 -47.27
N LEU A 126 -9.85 46.25 -48.52
CA LEU A 126 -10.06 47.51 -49.23
C LEU A 126 -11.12 48.39 -48.59
N ASN A 127 -12.13 47.79 -47.96
CA ASN A 127 -13.20 48.51 -47.28
C ASN A 127 -12.88 48.85 -45.81
N ASN A 128 -11.72 48.43 -45.29
CA ASN A 128 -11.31 48.73 -43.92
C ASN A 128 -10.54 50.05 -43.87
N ALA A 129 -11.18 51.09 -43.33
CA ALA A 129 -10.63 52.44 -43.23
C ALA A 129 -9.38 52.53 -42.34
N ASP A 130 -9.18 51.58 -41.43
CA ASP A 130 -8.07 51.57 -40.49
C ASP A 130 -6.85 50.79 -41.04
N LEU A 131 -6.99 50.13 -42.20
CA LEU A 131 -5.91 49.31 -42.77
C LEU A 131 -4.66 50.12 -43.13
N GLU A 132 -4.84 51.35 -43.63
CA GLU A 132 -3.69 52.24 -43.89
C GLU A 132 -2.93 52.58 -42.59
N GLN A 133 -3.63 52.66 -41.45
CA GLN A 133 -3.00 52.92 -40.16
C GLN A 133 -2.15 51.72 -39.69
N TYR A 134 -2.63 50.49 -39.87
CA TYR A 134 -1.89 49.26 -39.53
C TYR A 134 -0.66 48.98 -40.40
N LEU A 135 -0.55 49.60 -41.59
CA LEU A 135 0.62 49.46 -42.47
C LEU A 135 1.72 50.50 -42.20
N ILE A 136 1.41 51.54 -41.43
CA ILE A 136 2.32 52.67 -41.16
C ILE A 136 2.96 52.58 -39.77
N ASP A 137 2.26 51.98 -38.79
CA ASP A 137 2.84 51.55 -37.51
C ASP A 137 3.71 50.27 -37.67
#